data_AF-A0A7S1AX97-F1
#
_entry.id   AF-A0A7S1AX97-F1
#
_cell.length_a   1.000
_cell.length_b   1.000
_cell.length_c   1.000
_cell.angle_alpha   90.00
_cell.angle_beta   90.00
_cell.angle_gamma   90.00
#
_symmetry.space_group_name_H-M   'P 1'
#
loop_
_entity.id
_entity.type
_entity.pdbx_description
1 polymer ?
#
loop_
_entity_poly.entity_id
_entity_poly.type
_entity_poly.pdbx_seq_one_letter_code
_entity_poly.pdbx_strand_id
1 'polypeptide(L)'
;QAILVLIVVFWWRNSLILFFLRMLADLSPVVVKVTSSSRTPAMRLTGACVARRVTQSALVQQQVRFASSSDTDLEWLSLPSDTFPSRHLGPSPKDVEEMCAVIGVKDIKELIEKTIPATVLRDTKLDVPSSRIGESNALALAKSILSKNVVAKNFLGMGYHGTLVPNVVARNLLENPAWYTAYTPYQAEISQGRMESLVNYQTLICELTGMEAANSSLLDEGTAAAEAMTMFARAVNSKSKNQFFVSNKVHPQTIDVMQTRAPWIGMELIVGDHKTTDFAAMPKLCGALLQYPDTTGRLQDYSAVAK
;
A
#
# COMPACT_ATOMS: atom_id res chain seq x y z
N GLN A 1 36.20 -12.89 15.52
CA GLN A 1 35.25 -13.90 15.01
C GLN A 1 34.01 -13.13 14.61
N ALA A 2 33.73 -13.07 13.31
CA ALA A 2 32.66 -12.23 12.75
C ALA A 2 31.29 -12.86 13.05
N ILE A 3 30.39 -12.07 13.62
CA ILE A 3 29.01 -12.47 13.90
C ILE A 3 28.21 -12.17 12.64
N LEU A 4 27.79 -13.24 11.97
CA LEU A 4 27.07 -13.21 10.71
C LEU A 4 25.56 -13.06 11.01
N VAL A 5 25.04 -11.84 11.05
CA VAL A 5 23.59 -11.60 10.95
C VAL A 5 23.27 -11.40 9.48
N LEU A 6 23.12 -12.53 8.78
CA LEU A 6 22.75 -12.56 7.37
C LEU A 6 21.25 -12.25 7.26
N ILE A 7 20.82 -11.40 6.32
CA ILE A 7 19.43 -11.31 5.89
C ILE A 7 19.42 -11.71 4.42
N VAL A 8 19.07 -12.96 4.13
CA VAL A 8 19.03 -13.50 2.76
C VAL A 8 17.59 -13.69 2.30
N VAL A 9 17.32 -13.14 1.12
CA VAL A 9 16.10 -13.37 0.33
C VAL A 9 16.21 -14.71 -0.38
N PHE A 10 15.16 -15.52 -0.28
CA PHE A 10 14.96 -16.64 -1.17
C PHE A 10 14.36 -16.15 -2.49
N TRP A 11 15.08 -16.35 -3.60
CA TRP A 11 14.52 -16.21 -4.95
C TRP A 11 14.28 -17.61 -5.51
N TRP A 12 13.01 -17.95 -5.75
CA TRP A 12 12.64 -19.22 -6.35
C TRP A 12 12.77 -19.13 -7.87
N ARG A 13 13.77 -19.87 -8.38
CA ARG A 13 13.86 -20.53 -9.70
C ARG A 13 14.46 -19.76 -10.89
N ASN A 14 15.68 -20.24 -11.20
CA ASN A 14 16.34 -20.45 -12.50
C ASN A 14 16.86 -19.27 -13.35
N SER A 15 18.19 -19.24 -13.41
CA SER A 15 19.04 -19.02 -14.60
C SER A 15 19.45 -17.60 -14.97
N LEU A 16 20.73 -17.33 -14.68
CA LEU A 16 21.78 -16.72 -15.53
C LEU A 16 21.33 -15.76 -16.64
N ILE A 17 21.91 -14.55 -16.64
CA ILE A 17 22.70 -14.02 -17.78
C ILE A 17 23.52 -12.79 -17.34
N LEU A 18 24.84 -12.91 -17.50
CA LEU A 18 25.83 -11.83 -17.54
C LEU A 18 25.51 -10.89 -18.71
N PHE A 19 25.44 -9.55 -18.54
CA PHE A 19 25.67 -8.64 -19.68
C PHE A 19 26.21 -7.26 -19.24
N PHE A 20 27.40 -6.94 -19.77
CA PHE A 20 27.79 -5.65 -20.35
C PHE A 20 27.78 -4.38 -19.48
N LEU A 21 28.94 -4.10 -18.88
CA LEU A 21 29.46 -2.74 -18.75
C LEU A 21 30.16 -2.38 -20.06
N ARG A 22 29.68 -1.31 -20.74
CA ARG A 22 30.46 -0.28 -21.48
C ARG A 22 29.71 0.23 -22.71
N MET A 23 29.08 1.40 -22.56
CA MET A 23 28.60 2.40 -23.55
C MET A 23 27.37 3.05 -22.90
N LEU A 24 27.32 4.31 -22.50
CA LEU A 24 27.77 5.53 -23.16
C LEU A 24 27.99 6.62 -22.09
N ALA A 25 29.16 7.25 -22.14
CA ALA A 25 29.33 8.62 -21.69
C ALA A 25 28.79 9.57 -22.78
N ASP A 26 28.55 10.82 -22.38
CA ASP A 26 28.16 11.98 -23.19
C ASP A 26 26.68 12.17 -23.51
N LEU A 27 25.96 12.84 -22.60
CA LEU A 27 24.97 13.84 -22.98
C LEU A 27 25.06 15.04 -22.01
N SER A 28 25.41 16.20 -22.57
CA SER A 28 25.52 17.50 -21.91
C SER A 28 24.14 18.16 -21.69
N PRO A 29 23.96 18.99 -20.65
CA PRO A 29 22.64 19.55 -20.32
C PRO A 29 22.30 20.78 -21.17
N VAL A 30 21.11 20.75 -21.78
CA VAL A 30 20.47 21.91 -22.43
C VAL A 30 19.77 22.76 -21.36
N VAL A 31 20.22 24.01 -21.20
CA VAL A 31 19.63 25.00 -20.29
C VAL A 31 18.49 25.73 -21.00
N VAL A 32 17.26 25.59 -20.49
CA VAL A 32 16.08 26.36 -20.97
C VAL A 32 15.84 27.54 -20.02
N LYS A 33 15.95 28.77 -20.55
CA LYS A 33 15.60 30.01 -19.85
C LYS A 33 14.08 30.20 -19.88
N VAL A 34 13.47 30.31 -18.71
CA VAL A 34 12.05 30.70 -18.56
C VAL A 34 11.97 32.20 -18.27
N THR A 35 11.31 32.97 -19.13
CA THR A 35 10.95 34.37 -18.89
C THR A 35 9.52 34.45 -18.35
N SER A 36 9.34 35.07 -17.18
CA SER A 36 8.03 35.33 -16.58
C SER A 36 7.48 36.67 -17.10
N SER A 37 6.23 36.68 -17.56
CA SER A 37 5.48 37.92 -17.76
C SER A 37 4.22 37.86 -16.89
N SER A 38 4.13 38.78 -15.92
CA SER A 38 2.97 38.96 -15.06
C SER A 38 1.94 39.83 -15.79
N ARG A 39 0.69 39.37 -15.87
CA ARG A 39 -0.46 40.20 -16.24
C ARG A 39 -1.43 40.23 -15.08
N THR A 40 -1.63 41.42 -14.52
CA THR A 40 -2.72 41.75 -13.59
C THR A 40 -3.99 42.09 -14.39
N PRO A 41 -5.18 41.60 -14.00
CA PRO A 41 -6.43 42.12 -14.53
C PRO A 41 -7.00 43.17 -13.58
N ALA A 42 -7.27 44.37 -14.09
CA ALA A 42 -8.07 45.39 -13.42
C ALA A 42 -9.52 45.26 -13.90
N MET A 43 -10.44 44.94 -12.99
CA MET A 43 -11.88 44.88 -13.25
C MET A 43 -12.53 46.18 -12.75
N ARG A 44 -13.07 47.00 -13.66
CA ARG A 44 -13.90 48.17 -13.33
C ARG A 44 -15.36 47.74 -13.23
N LEU A 45 -15.97 47.93 -12.06
CA LEU A 45 -17.42 47.82 -11.84
C LEU A 45 -18.04 49.23 -11.95
N THR A 46 -18.86 49.46 -12.96
CA THR A 46 -19.74 50.63 -13.05
C THR A 46 -21.12 50.24 -12.52
N GLY A 47 -21.52 50.79 -11.37
CA GLY A 47 -22.85 50.64 -10.81
C GLY A 47 -23.85 51.60 -11.46
N ALA A 48 -24.86 51.07 -12.14
CA ALA A 48 -26.06 51.80 -12.52
C ALA A 48 -27.22 51.33 -11.64
N CYS A 49 -27.69 52.22 -10.76
CA CYS A 49 -28.90 52.03 -9.97
C CYS A 49 -30.12 52.28 -10.85
N VAL A 50 -30.95 51.24 -11.06
CA VAL A 50 -32.27 51.37 -11.71
C VAL A 50 -33.34 51.10 -10.66
N ALA A 51 -33.94 52.16 -10.15
CA ALA A 51 -35.15 52.09 -9.34
C ALA A 51 -36.36 51.83 -10.25
N ARG A 52 -37.02 50.68 -10.10
CA ARG A 52 -38.27 50.37 -10.80
C ARG A 52 -39.47 50.61 -9.88
N ARG A 53 -40.33 51.55 -10.27
CA ARG A 53 -41.66 51.76 -9.68
C ARG A 53 -42.56 50.56 -9.94
N VAL A 54 -43.24 50.10 -8.91
CA VAL A 54 -44.31 49.11 -8.98
C VAL A 54 -45.59 49.82 -9.39
N THR A 55 -46.18 49.41 -10.51
CA THR A 55 -47.58 49.74 -10.86
C THR A 55 -48.38 48.45 -10.88
N GLN A 56 -49.35 48.34 -9.96
CA GLN A 56 -50.35 47.29 -9.94
C GLN A 56 -51.29 47.45 -11.14
N SER A 57 -51.39 46.43 -11.98
CA SER A 57 -52.49 46.30 -12.94
C SER A 57 -52.69 44.83 -13.32
N ALA A 58 -53.91 44.35 -13.02
CA ALA A 58 -54.60 43.21 -13.60
C ALA A 58 -54.01 41.80 -13.42
N LEU A 59 -54.49 41.15 -12.35
CA LEU A 59 -54.55 39.70 -12.22
C LEU A 59 -55.43 39.12 -13.33
N VAL A 60 -54.81 38.48 -14.33
CA VAL A 60 -55.44 37.41 -15.10
C VAL A 60 -54.69 36.14 -14.71
N GLN A 61 -55.19 35.45 -13.69
CA GLN A 61 -54.77 34.10 -13.35
C GLN A 61 -55.31 33.16 -14.42
N GLN A 62 -54.53 32.99 -15.49
CA GLN A 62 -54.72 31.88 -16.40
C GLN A 62 -54.23 30.62 -15.68
N GLN A 63 -55.15 29.94 -14.98
CA GLN A 63 -54.92 28.60 -14.45
C GLN A 63 -54.76 27.64 -15.63
N VAL A 64 -53.54 27.54 -16.16
CA VAL A 64 -53.14 26.37 -16.94
C VAL A 64 -53.06 25.23 -15.93
N ARG A 65 -54.14 24.44 -15.84
CA ARG A 65 -54.10 23.14 -15.16
C ARG A 65 -53.20 22.23 -15.99
N PHE A 66 -51.92 22.16 -15.65
CA PHE A 66 -51.11 21.02 -16.02
C PHE A 66 -51.75 19.80 -15.40
N ALA A 67 -52.32 18.92 -16.22
CA ALA A 67 -52.75 17.62 -15.79
C ALA A 67 -51.53 16.90 -15.21
N SER A 68 -51.56 16.58 -13.92
CA SER A 68 -50.53 15.75 -13.30
C SER A 68 -50.68 14.34 -13.85
N SER A 69 -49.92 13.99 -14.89
CA SER A 69 -49.65 12.59 -15.19
C SER A 69 -48.83 12.04 -14.04
N SER A 70 -49.50 11.38 -13.10
CA SER A 70 -48.90 10.64 -12.00
C SER A 70 -48.27 9.36 -12.54
N ASP A 71 -47.10 9.48 -13.18
CA ASP A 71 -46.06 8.45 -13.29
C ASP A 71 -44.91 8.99 -14.15
N THR A 72 -44.27 10.05 -13.68
CA THR A 72 -42.91 10.34 -14.14
C THR A 72 -41.99 9.76 -13.09
N ASP A 73 -41.28 8.71 -13.47
CA ASP A 73 -40.31 8.02 -12.64
C ASP A 73 -39.11 8.95 -12.43
N LEU A 74 -39.25 9.91 -11.48
CA LEU A 74 -38.28 10.96 -11.21
C LEU A 74 -37.03 10.42 -10.47
N GLU A 75 -36.92 9.11 -10.27
CA GLU A 75 -35.73 8.49 -9.68
C GLU A 75 -34.44 8.90 -10.38
N TRP A 76 -34.48 9.16 -11.70
CA TRP A 76 -33.31 9.61 -12.46
C TRP A 76 -32.75 10.96 -11.97
N LEU A 77 -33.57 11.84 -11.40
CA LEU A 77 -33.12 13.11 -10.78
C LEU A 77 -32.32 12.87 -9.48
N SER A 78 -32.55 11.73 -8.84
CA SER A 78 -31.84 11.33 -7.62
C SER A 78 -30.59 10.48 -7.88
N LEU A 79 -30.36 10.08 -9.13
CA LEU A 79 -29.17 9.33 -9.50
C LEU A 79 -27.94 10.24 -9.43
N PRO A 80 -26.79 9.74 -8.94
CA PRO A 80 -25.54 10.48 -9.00
C PRO A 80 -25.21 10.85 -10.45
N SER A 81 -24.74 12.08 -10.66
CA SER A 81 -24.27 12.53 -11.97
C SER A 81 -22.98 11.81 -12.41
N ASP A 82 -22.23 11.24 -11.47
CA ASP A 82 -21.00 10.48 -11.71
C ASP A 82 -21.19 8.97 -11.45
N THR A 83 -20.67 8.13 -12.36
CA THR A 83 -20.66 6.66 -12.19
C THR A 83 -19.23 6.14 -12.33
N PHE A 84 -18.81 5.29 -11.39
CA PHE A 84 -17.48 4.69 -11.40
C PHE A 84 -17.29 3.54 -12.44
N PRO A 85 -18.27 2.64 -12.67
CA PRO A 85 -18.08 1.50 -13.57
C PRO A 85 -17.65 1.88 -14.98
N SER A 86 -18.16 2.99 -15.52
CA SER A 86 -17.81 3.47 -16.86
C SER A 86 -16.35 3.93 -17.00
N ARG A 87 -15.69 4.31 -15.89
CA ARG A 87 -14.26 4.67 -15.87
C ARG A 87 -13.36 3.50 -15.51
N HIS A 88 -13.89 2.53 -14.77
CA HIS A 88 -13.15 1.35 -14.34
C HIS A 88 -13.12 0.25 -15.41
N LEU A 89 -14.23 0.05 -16.12
CA LEU A 89 -14.33 -0.91 -17.21
C LEU A 89 -13.74 -0.28 -18.47
N GLY A 90 -12.68 -0.89 -19.02
CA GLY A 90 -12.07 -0.45 -20.27
C GLY A 90 -12.97 -0.64 -21.50
N PRO A 91 -13.51 -1.86 -21.73
CA PRO A 91 -14.37 -2.12 -22.89
C PRO A 91 -15.72 -1.41 -22.79
N SER A 92 -16.10 -0.70 -23.85
CA SER A 92 -17.43 -0.15 -24.01
C SER A 92 -18.47 -1.25 -24.32
N PRO A 93 -19.78 -1.00 -24.19
CA PRO A 93 -20.80 -1.97 -24.57
C PRO A 93 -20.66 -2.47 -26.01
N LYS A 94 -20.22 -1.60 -26.93
CA LYS A 94 -19.96 -1.96 -28.32
C LYS A 94 -18.74 -2.89 -28.44
N ASP A 95 -17.65 -2.59 -27.74
CA ASP A 95 -16.46 -3.45 -27.72
C ASP A 95 -16.80 -4.85 -27.17
N VAL A 96 -17.67 -4.91 -26.15
CA VAL A 96 -18.17 -6.17 -25.59
C VAL A 96 -18.93 -6.98 -26.64
N GLU A 97 -19.82 -6.35 -27.40
CA GLU A 97 -20.56 -7.03 -28.48
C GLU A 97 -19.59 -7.59 -29.55
N GLU A 98 -18.61 -6.79 -29.97
CA GLU A 98 -17.59 -7.20 -30.94
C GLU A 98 -16.73 -8.37 -30.39
N MET A 99 -16.32 -8.30 -29.13
CA MET A 99 -15.57 -9.37 -28.45
C MET A 99 -16.38 -10.67 -28.33
N CYS A 100 -17.66 -10.57 -27.96
CA CYS A 100 -18.58 -11.72 -27.90
C CYS A 100 -18.73 -12.39 -29.27
N ALA A 101 -18.86 -11.61 -30.34
CA ALA A 101 -18.95 -12.12 -31.69
C ALA A 101 -17.69 -12.89 -32.12
N VAL A 102 -16.49 -12.39 -31.77
CA VAL A 102 -15.22 -13.09 -32.04
C VAL A 102 -15.12 -14.42 -31.30
N ILE A 103 -15.57 -14.46 -30.04
CA ILE A 103 -15.58 -15.68 -29.22
C ILE A 103 -16.65 -16.68 -29.69
N GLY A 104 -17.70 -16.20 -30.36
CA GLY A 104 -18.83 -17.03 -30.82
C GLY A 104 -19.90 -17.26 -29.75
N VAL A 105 -20.12 -16.27 -28.88
CA VAL A 105 -21.19 -16.25 -27.87
C VAL A 105 -22.10 -15.05 -28.10
N LYS A 106 -23.37 -15.16 -27.70
CA LYS A 106 -24.37 -14.10 -27.88
C LYS A 106 -24.09 -12.88 -27.01
N ASP A 107 -23.72 -13.10 -25.75
CA ASP A 107 -23.52 -12.05 -24.76
C ASP A 107 -22.60 -12.52 -23.62
N ILE A 108 -22.29 -11.61 -22.69
CA ILE A 108 -21.49 -11.92 -21.49
C ILE A 108 -22.15 -13.02 -20.64
N LYS A 109 -23.49 -13.09 -20.60
CA LYS A 109 -24.19 -14.06 -19.76
C LYS A 109 -23.94 -15.47 -20.28
N GLU A 110 -24.07 -15.69 -21.58
CA GLU A 110 -23.74 -16.98 -22.21
C GLU A 110 -22.26 -17.34 -22.02
N LEU A 111 -21.35 -16.36 -22.11
CA LEU A 111 -19.93 -16.59 -21.83
C LEU A 111 -19.70 -17.10 -20.41
N ILE A 112 -20.33 -16.48 -19.41
CA ILE A 112 -20.24 -16.89 -18.00
C ILE A 112 -20.79 -18.30 -17.80
N GLU A 113 -21.99 -18.59 -18.33
CA GLU A 113 -22.63 -19.90 -18.19
C GLU A 113 -21.82 -21.04 -18.83
N LYS A 114 -21.13 -20.77 -19.93
CA LYS A 114 -20.22 -21.74 -20.57
C LYS A 114 -18.88 -21.89 -19.85
N THR A 115 -18.42 -20.86 -19.14
CA THR A 115 -17.09 -20.85 -18.50
C THR A 115 -17.12 -21.39 -17.07
N ILE A 116 -18.15 -21.02 -16.31
CA ILE A 116 -18.26 -21.35 -14.88
C ILE A 116 -19.28 -22.49 -14.73
N PRO A 117 -18.91 -23.63 -14.11
CA PRO A 117 -19.86 -24.71 -13.86
C PRO A 117 -21.07 -24.23 -13.04
N ALA A 118 -22.28 -24.62 -13.45
CA ALA A 118 -23.52 -24.22 -12.78
C ALA A 118 -23.57 -24.60 -11.29
N THR A 119 -22.85 -25.65 -10.87
CA THR A 119 -22.80 -26.10 -9.47
C THR A 119 -22.13 -25.11 -8.52
N VAL A 120 -21.29 -24.21 -9.03
CA VAL A 120 -20.59 -23.19 -8.24
C VAL A 120 -21.03 -21.77 -8.60
N LEU A 121 -21.86 -21.62 -9.64
CA LEU A 121 -22.40 -20.33 -10.03
C LEU A 121 -23.43 -19.87 -9.00
N ARG A 122 -23.33 -18.61 -8.58
CA ARG A 122 -24.23 -18.04 -7.59
C ARG A 122 -25.51 -17.54 -8.27
N ASP A 123 -26.65 -18.07 -7.84
CA ASP A 123 -27.97 -17.70 -8.40
C ASP A 123 -28.53 -16.36 -7.88
N THR A 124 -27.94 -15.82 -6.83
CA THR A 124 -28.41 -14.59 -6.16
C THR A 124 -27.43 -13.44 -6.33
N LYS A 125 -27.95 -12.21 -6.43
CA LYS A 125 -27.11 -11.01 -6.41
C LYS A 125 -26.32 -10.93 -5.10
N LEU A 126 -25.17 -10.25 -5.15
CA LEU A 126 -24.44 -9.92 -3.93
C LEU A 126 -25.30 -8.99 -3.07
N ASP A 127 -25.42 -9.31 -1.79
CA ASP A 127 -26.07 -8.44 -0.81
C ASP A 127 -25.09 -7.36 -0.38
N VAL A 128 -25.05 -6.29 -1.17
CA VAL A 128 -24.23 -5.10 -0.92
C VAL A 128 -25.14 -3.87 -0.88
N PRO A 129 -24.86 -2.88 0.00
CA PRO A 129 -25.62 -1.63 0.03
C PRO A 129 -25.74 -1.04 -1.37
N SER A 130 -26.94 -0.55 -1.72
CA SER A 130 -27.31 -0.18 -3.09
C SER A 130 -26.20 0.58 -3.79
N SER A 131 -25.67 -0.06 -4.84
CA SER A 131 -24.41 0.18 -5.55
C SER A 131 -24.33 1.47 -6.37
N ARG A 132 -25.08 2.51 -5.99
CA ARG A 132 -25.16 3.76 -6.74
C ARG A 132 -24.68 4.94 -5.92
N ILE A 133 -23.54 4.77 -5.23
CA ILE A 133 -22.76 5.92 -4.82
C ILE A 133 -21.80 6.26 -5.96
N GLY A 134 -21.89 7.48 -6.47
CA GLY A 134 -20.85 8.03 -7.35
C GLY A 134 -19.54 8.21 -6.61
N GLU A 135 -18.45 8.48 -7.33
CA GLU A 135 -17.11 8.70 -6.74
C GLU A 135 -17.13 9.84 -5.70
N SER A 136 -17.85 10.91 -6.01
CA SER A 136 -17.99 12.08 -5.15
C SER A 136 -18.66 11.74 -3.82
N ASN A 137 -19.75 10.97 -3.88
CA ASN A 137 -20.49 10.53 -2.70
C ASN A 137 -19.70 9.48 -1.89
N ALA A 138 -18.97 8.58 -2.57
CA ALA A 138 -18.09 7.62 -1.92
C ALA A 138 -16.97 8.31 -1.13
N LEU A 139 -16.35 9.35 -1.71
CA LEU A 139 -15.34 10.15 -1.03
C LEU A 139 -15.94 10.91 0.17
N ALA A 140 -17.14 11.47 0.04
CA ALA A 140 -17.82 12.15 1.13
C ALA A 140 -18.15 11.18 2.29
N LEU A 141 -18.59 9.96 1.97
CA LEU A 141 -18.84 8.90 2.95
C LEU A 141 -17.54 8.47 3.64
N ALA A 142 -16.46 8.24 2.89
CA ALA A 142 -15.17 7.90 3.48
C ALA A 142 -14.69 9.01 4.44
N LYS A 143 -14.81 10.28 4.05
CA LYS A 143 -14.49 11.42 4.92
C LYS A 143 -15.35 11.48 6.18
N SER A 144 -16.65 11.16 6.08
CA SER A 144 -17.54 11.17 7.25
C SER A 144 -17.17 10.05 8.25
N ILE A 145 -16.76 8.87 7.75
CA ILE A 145 -16.25 7.79 8.59
C ILE A 145 -14.92 8.20 9.24
N LEU A 146 -13.97 8.70 8.44
CA LEU A 146 -12.64 9.10 8.93
C LEU A 146 -12.69 10.27 9.93
N SER A 147 -13.69 11.15 9.83
CA SER A 147 -13.88 12.27 10.76
C SER A 147 -14.14 11.84 12.21
N LYS A 148 -14.48 10.57 12.43
CA LYS A 148 -14.68 9.99 13.77
C LYS A 148 -13.36 9.62 14.45
N ASN A 149 -12.25 9.55 13.69
CA ASN A 149 -10.95 9.21 14.24
C ASN A 149 -10.36 10.40 15.00
N VAL A 150 -9.70 10.12 16.13
CA VAL A 150 -8.95 11.13 16.90
C VAL A 150 -7.48 11.07 16.49
N VAL A 151 -7.00 12.12 15.83
CA VAL A 151 -5.57 12.26 15.49
C VAL A 151 -4.84 12.87 16.69
N ALA A 152 -4.27 12.01 17.53
CA ALA A 152 -3.50 12.41 18.71
C ALA A 152 -1.99 12.42 18.44
N LYS A 153 -1.24 13.18 19.25
CA LYS A 153 0.22 13.02 19.34
C LYS A 153 0.50 11.76 20.15
N ASN A 154 0.89 10.68 19.46
CA ASN A 154 1.13 9.38 20.06
C ASN A 154 2.61 9.18 20.41
N PHE A 155 2.88 8.95 21.70
CA PHE A 155 4.22 8.64 22.23
C PHE A 155 4.29 7.22 22.83
N LEU A 156 3.42 6.32 22.36
CA LEU A 156 3.41 4.92 22.79
C LEU A 156 4.72 4.20 22.40
N GLY A 157 5.32 4.57 21.26
CA GLY A 157 6.51 3.91 20.74
C GLY A 157 6.17 2.51 20.22
N MET A 158 6.78 1.49 20.81
CA MET A 158 6.54 0.08 20.46
C MET A 158 6.70 -0.23 18.97
N GLY A 159 7.70 0.36 18.31
CA GLY A 159 8.01 0.15 16.89
C GLY A 159 7.34 1.14 15.94
N TYR A 160 6.39 1.97 16.40
CA TYR A 160 5.74 2.98 15.57
C TYR A 160 5.98 4.38 16.12
N HIS A 161 6.65 5.20 15.31
CA HIS A 161 7.04 6.55 15.66
C HIS A 161 6.54 7.53 14.60
N GLY A 162 5.94 8.65 15.04
CA GLY A 162 5.51 9.72 14.13
C GLY A 162 6.71 10.28 13.37
N THR A 163 6.55 10.47 12.05
CA THR A 163 7.58 11.02 11.18
C THR A 163 7.00 12.11 10.28
N LEU A 164 7.85 13.06 9.90
CA LEU A 164 7.52 14.08 8.91
C LEU A 164 7.91 13.56 7.53
N VAL A 165 6.95 13.03 6.80
CA VAL A 165 7.17 12.61 5.40
C VAL A 165 7.42 13.88 4.56
N PRO A 166 8.56 14.00 3.86
CA PRO A 166 8.82 15.17 3.03
C PRO A 166 7.75 15.31 1.94
N ASN A 167 7.17 16.51 1.81
CA ASN A 167 6.08 16.76 0.85
C ASN A 167 6.46 16.42 -0.59
N VAL A 168 7.73 16.57 -0.96
CA VAL A 168 8.23 16.19 -2.29
C VAL A 168 8.12 14.69 -2.53
N VAL A 169 8.32 13.85 -1.50
CA VAL A 169 8.16 12.39 -1.58
C VAL A 169 6.68 12.03 -1.60
N ALA A 170 5.88 12.62 -0.71
CA ALA A 170 4.44 12.38 -0.66
C ALA A 170 3.80 12.68 -2.03
N ARG A 171 4.09 13.84 -2.60
CA ARG A 171 3.46 14.28 -3.85
C ARG A 171 3.95 13.55 -5.09
N ASN A 172 5.27 13.33 -5.21
CA ASN A 172 5.86 12.84 -6.47
C ASN A 172 6.08 11.32 -6.51
N LEU A 173 5.98 10.63 -5.37
CA LEU A 173 6.14 9.19 -5.27
C LEU A 173 4.84 8.53 -4.76
N LEU A 174 4.38 8.86 -3.54
CA LEU A 174 3.22 8.18 -2.94
C LEU A 174 1.90 8.48 -3.66
N GLU A 175 1.68 9.74 -4.05
CA GLU A 175 0.48 10.20 -4.76
C GLU A 175 0.61 10.11 -6.30
N ASN A 176 1.70 9.53 -6.82
CA ASN A 176 1.98 9.47 -8.25
C ASN A 176 1.77 8.06 -8.84
N PRO A 177 0.77 7.84 -9.71
CA PRO A 177 0.49 6.52 -10.27
C PRO A 177 1.65 5.92 -11.05
N ALA A 178 2.55 6.74 -11.61
CA ALA A 178 3.73 6.23 -12.31
C ALA A 178 4.65 5.39 -11.40
N TRP A 179 4.58 5.58 -10.08
CA TRP A 179 5.39 4.84 -9.11
C TRP A 179 4.66 3.65 -8.49
N TYR A 180 3.34 3.76 -8.23
CA TYR A 180 2.60 2.72 -7.49
C TYR A 180 1.77 1.76 -8.36
N THR A 181 1.63 2.01 -9.68
CA THR A 181 0.83 1.12 -10.55
C THR A 181 1.61 -0.02 -11.17
N ALA A 182 2.94 0.14 -11.34
CA ALA A 182 3.79 -0.93 -11.81
C ALA A 182 3.95 -2.03 -10.74
N TYR A 183 4.05 -3.29 -11.17
CA TYR A 183 4.26 -4.43 -10.27
C TYR A 183 5.76 -4.79 -10.15
N THR A 184 6.03 -5.98 -9.61
CA THR A 184 7.38 -6.55 -9.45
C THR A 184 8.23 -6.34 -10.72
N PRO A 185 9.49 -5.90 -10.57
CA PRO A 185 10.41 -5.66 -11.70
C PRO A 185 10.94 -6.96 -12.33
N TYR A 186 10.04 -7.77 -12.92
CA TYR A 186 10.43 -8.97 -13.68
C TYR A 186 11.20 -8.62 -14.96
N GLN A 187 10.85 -7.49 -15.60
CA GLN A 187 11.54 -6.96 -16.77
C GLN A 187 12.46 -5.82 -16.35
N ALA A 188 13.74 -6.13 -16.16
CA ALA A 188 14.72 -5.24 -15.59
C ALA A 188 14.94 -3.97 -16.44
N GLU A 189 14.97 -4.11 -17.77
CA GLU A 189 15.31 -3.05 -18.73
C GLU A 189 14.34 -1.87 -18.66
N ILE A 190 13.05 -2.15 -18.40
CA ILE A 190 11.99 -1.12 -18.28
C ILE A 190 11.67 -0.77 -16.83
N SER A 191 12.50 -1.22 -15.89
CA SER A 191 12.26 -1.10 -14.45
C SER A 191 13.41 -0.46 -13.67
N GLN A 192 14.43 0.04 -14.38
CA GLN A 192 15.67 0.55 -13.79
C GLN A 192 15.44 1.59 -12.69
N GLY A 193 14.52 2.54 -12.89
CA GLY A 193 14.28 3.60 -11.90
C GLY A 193 13.87 3.10 -10.50
N ARG A 194 12.94 2.13 -10.41
CA ARG A 194 12.56 1.56 -9.11
C ARG A 194 13.60 0.60 -8.56
N MET A 195 14.30 -0.15 -9.43
CA MET A 195 15.36 -1.04 -8.99
C MET A 195 16.55 -0.27 -8.39
N GLU A 196 16.92 0.87 -8.98
CA GLU A 196 17.92 1.77 -8.40
C GLU A 196 17.49 2.25 -7.01
N SER A 197 16.23 2.67 -6.85
CA SER A 197 15.70 3.04 -5.53
C SER A 197 15.75 1.89 -4.51
N LEU A 198 15.57 0.64 -4.94
CA LEU A 198 15.67 -0.54 -4.06
C LEU A 198 17.14 -0.85 -3.70
N VAL A 199 18.08 -0.64 -4.62
CA VAL A 199 19.52 -0.74 -4.31
C VAL A 199 19.91 0.34 -3.30
N ASN A 200 19.42 1.57 -3.46
CA ASN A 200 19.65 2.65 -2.48
C ASN A 200 19.12 2.27 -1.09
N TYR A 201 17.95 1.63 -1.02
CA TYR A 201 17.43 1.07 0.24
C TYR A 201 18.37 0.02 0.83
N GLN A 202 18.84 -0.94 0.02
CA GLN A 202 19.77 -1.98 0.48
C GLN A 202 21.08 -1.37 1.00
N THR A 203 21.68 -0.44 0.27
CA THR A 203 22.90 0.26 0.67
C THR A 203 22.70 1.00 1.99
N LEU A 204 21.60 1.76 2.13
CA LEU A 204 21.27 2.47 3.37
C LEU A 204 21.16 1.50 4.56
N ILE A 205 20.48 0.37 4.40
CA ILE A 205 20.35 -0.62 5.48
C ILE A 205 21.71 -1.23 5.82
N CYS A 206 22.54 -1.60 4.83
CA CYS A 206 23.89 -2.10 5.08
C CYS A 206 24.76 -1.08 5.84
N GLU A 207 24.73 0.19 5.45
CA GLU A 207 25.50 1.25 6.11
C GLU A 207 25.03 1.52 7.55
N LEU A 208 23.73 1.52 7.80
CA LEU A 208 23.17 1.74 9.14
C LEU A 208 23.40 0.55 10.10
N THR A 209 23.36 -0.67 9.56
CA THR A 209 23.48 -1.90 10.37
C THR A 209 24.91 -2.43 10.46
N GLY A 210 25.80 -1.99 9.56
CA GLY A 210 27.14 -2.54 9.40
C GLY A 210 27.16 -3.96 8.82
N MET A 211 26.05 -4.44 8.25
CA MET A 211 25.95 -5.78 7.66
C MET A 211 26.37 -5.80 6.20
N GLU A 212 26.82 -6.97 5.72
CA GLU A 212 27.35 -7.14 4.36
C GLU A 212 26.27 -7.09 3.27
N ALA A 213 25.03 -7.48 3.61
CA ALA A 213 23.93 -7.56 2.66
C ALA A 213 22.58 -7.28 3.32
N ALA A 214 21.68 -6.68 2.54
CA ALA A 214 20.30 -6.43 2.89
C ALA A 214 19.36 -6.81 1.74
N ASN A 215 18.12 -7.15 2.08
CA ASN A 215 17.07 -7.39 1.10
C ASN A 215 16.36 -6.10 0.67
N SER A 216 15.42 -6.23 -0.27
CA SER A 216 14.59 -5.12 -0.75
C SER A 216 13.29 -4.95 0.05
N SER A 217 13.32 -5.15 1.37
CA SER A 217 12.20 -5.13 2.37
C SER A 217 11.58 -6.48 2.75
N LEU A 218 10.86 -6.46 3.87
CA LEU A 218 9.91 -7.48 4.36
C LEU A 218 8.61 -6.77 4.79
N LEU A 219 7.61 -7.52 5.25
CA LEU A 219 6.28 -6.99 5.55
C LEU A 219 6.27 -6.05 6.77
N ASP A 220 6.85 -6.50 7.89
CA ASP A 220 6.95 -5.75 9.15
C ASP A 220 8.07 -6.29 10.04
N GLU A 221 8.32 -5.65 11.19
CA GLU A 221 9.37 -6.03 12.15
C GLU A 221 9.16 -7.43 12.73
N GLY A 222 7.91 -7.77 13.12
CA GLY A 222 7.60 -9.05 13.75
C GLY A 222 7.82 -10.24 12.81
N THR A 223 7.37 -10.10 11.57
CA THR A 223 7.60 -11.10 10.53
C THR A 223 9.06 -11.17 10.13
N ALA A 224 9.79 -10.05 10.06
CA ALA A 224 11.23 -10.04 9.82
C ALA A 224 12.01 -10.79 10.92
N ALA A 225 11.66 -10.59 12.19
CA ALA A 225 12.24 -11.32 13.31
C ALA A 225 11.97 -12.83 13.21
N ALA A 226 10.76 -13.23 12.78
CA ALA A 226 10.43 -14.63 12.60
C ALA A 226 11.11 -15.26 11.36
N GLU A 227 11.35 -14.50 10.29
CA GLU A 227 12.19 -14.93 9.17
C GLU A 227 13.64 -15.11 9.61
N ALA A 228 14.18 -14.22 10.46
CA ALA A 228 15.50 -14.38 11.04
C ALA A 228 15.59 -15.71 11.85
N MET A 229 14.62 -15.98 12.72
CA MET A 229 14.53 -17.27 13.43
C MET A 229 14.51 -18.46 12.46
N THR A 230 13.72 -18.37 11.38
CA THR A 230 13.66 -19.42 10.35
C THR A 230 15.00 -19.60 9.63
N MET A 231 15.71 -18.51 9.37
CA MET A 231 17.03 -18.54 8.77
C MET A 231 18.05 -19.24 9.68
N PHE A 232 18.07 -18.93 10.99
CA PHE A 232 18.92 -19.62 11.97
C PHE A 232 18.60 -21.12 12.03
N ALA A 233 17.31 -21.48 12.10
CA ALA A 233 16.88 -22.88 12.09
C ALA A 233 17.41 -23.65 10.87
N ARG A 234 17.39 -23.02 9.68
CA ARG A 234 17.89 -23.61 8.43
C ARG A 234 19.42 -23.62 8.35
N ALA A 235 20.08 -22.57 8.82
CA ALA A 235 21.54 -22.45 8.77
C ALA A 235 22.23 -23.45 9.70
N VAL A 236 21.69 -23.65 10.91
CA VAL A 236 22.20 -24.65 11.87
C VAL A 236 21.92 -26.08 11.38
N ASN A 237 20.80 -26.28 10.67
CA ASN A 237 20.41 -27.55 10.04
C ASN A 237 20.55 -28.78 10.95
N SER A 238 20.17 -28.64 12.23
CA SER A 238 20.24 -29.71 13.21
C SER A 238 18.96 -29.82 14.02
N LYS A 239 18.37 -31.02 14.02
CA LYS A 239 17.19 -31.33 14.86
C LYS A 239 17.47 -31.23 16.36
N SER A 240 18.74 -31.28 16.78
CA SER A 240 19.12 -31.10 18.19
C SER A 240 19.19 -29.63 18.62
N LYS A 241 19.18 -28.69 17.67
CA LYS A 241 19.26 -27.25 17.90
C LYS A 241 17.94 -26.58 17.57
N ASN A 242 16.92 -26.88 18.37
CA ASN A 242 15.54 -26.48 18.12
C ASN A 242 15.02 -25.39 19.08
N GLN A 243 15.88 -24.70 19.82
CA GLN A 243 15.50 -23.61 20.72
C GLN A 243 15.97 -22.27 20.19
N PHE A 244 15.10 -21.25 20.21
CA PHE A 244 15.44 -19.88 19.84
C PHE A 244 15.08 -18.94 21.00
N PHE A 245 16.05 -18.15 21.46
CA PHE A 245 15.84 -17.23 22.58
C PHE A 245 15.33 -15.87 22.10
N VAL A 246 14.41 -15.25 22.84
CA VAL A 246 13.95 -13.89 22.60
C VAL A 246 13.98 -13.13 23.91
N SER A 247 14.59 -11.95 23.93
CA SER A 247 14.55 -11.13 25.13
C SER A 247 13.14 -10.64 25.42
N ASN A 248 12.73 -10.70 26.68
CA ASN A 248 11.49 -10.08 27.19
C ASN A 248 11.45 -8.53 27.07
N LYS A 249 12.50 -7.92 26.51
CA LYS A 249 12.57 -6.48 26.19
C LYS A 249 12.34 -6.18 24.71
N VAL A 250 12.07 -7.20 23.89
CA VAL A 250 11.57 -7.05 22.51
C VAL A 250 10.12 -6.55 22.55
N HIS A 251 9.67 -5.88 21.49
CA HIS A 251 8.29 -5.43 21.40
C HIS A 251 7.30 -6.61 21.52
N PRO A 252 6.22 -6.47 22.29
CA PRO A 252 5.32 -7.58 22.59
C PRO A 252 4.70 -8.19 21.32
N GLN A 253 4.30 -7.36 20.35
CA GLN A 253 3.76 -7.85 19.08
C GLN A 253 4.78 -8.66 18.26
N THR A 254 6.07 -8.34 18.37
CA THR A 254 7.15 -9.11 17.71
C THR A 254 7.28 -10.48 18.36
N ILE A 255 7.23 -10.56 19.70
CA ILE A 255 7.23 -11.82 20.45
C ILE A 255 6.01 -12.67 20.05
N ASP A 256 4.81 -12.09 20.01
CA ASP A 256 3.57 -12.80 19.66
C ASP A 256 3.62 -13.40 18.24
N VAL A 257 4.14 -12.64 17.26
CA VAL A 257 4.34 -13.14 15.88
C VAL A 257 5.33 -14.30 15.86
N MET A 258 6.46 -14.19 16.58
CA MET A 258 7.44 -15.26 16.65
C MET A 258 6.88 -16.52 17.34
N GLN A 259 6.15 -16.35 18.45
CA GLN A 259 5.48 -17.45 19.14
C GLN A 259 4.47 -18.15 18.24
N THR A 260 3.74 -17.40 17.42
CA THR A 260 2.80 -17.95 16.45
C THR A 260 3.50 -18.77 15.38
N ARG A 261 4.68 -18.35 14.91
CA ARG A 261 5.43 -19.03 13.83
C ARG A 261 6.30 -20.20 14.29
N ALA A 262 6.87 -20.13 15.49
CA ALA A 262 7.88 -21.09 15.96
C ALA A 262 7.43 -22.57 15.89
N PRO A 263 6.21 -22.96 16.33
CA PRO A 263 5.77 -24.36 16.29
C PRO A 263 5.72 -24.94 14.88
N TRP A 264 5.34 -24.15 13.88
CA TRP A 264 5.18 -24.59 12.49
C TRP A 264 6.51 -24.87 11.79
N ILE A 265 7.60 -24.31 12.32
CA ILE A 265 8.96 -24.58 11.85
C ILE A 265 9.74 -25.51 12.78
N GLY A 266 9.07 -26.08 13.79
CA GLY A 266 9.68 -27.01 14.75
C GLY A 266 10.64 -26.36 15.75
N MET A 267 10.48 -25.06 16.03
CA MET A 267 11.28 -24.31 17.01
C MET A 267 10.51 -24.11 18.32
N GLU A 268 11.24 -24.19 19.43
CA GLU A 268 10.80 -23.80 20.76
C GLU A 268 11.30 -22.38 21.04
N LEU A 269 10.36 -21.44 21.24
CA LEU A 269 10.70 -20.06 21.56
C LEU A 269 10.85 -19.88 23.08
N ILE A 270 12.00 -19.39 23.52
CA ILE A 270 12.29 -19.16 24.94
C ILE A 270 12.34 -17.66 25.19
N VAL A 271 11.35 -17.15 25.91
CA VAL A 271 11.28 -15.72 26.26
C VAL A 271 11.88 -15.51 27.65
N GLY A 272 12.88 -14.64 27.78
CA GLY A 272 13.57 -14.43 29.06
C GLY A 272 14.35 -13.12 29.17
N ASP A 273 14.94 -12.86 30.34
CA ASP A 273 15.86 -11.74 30.54
C ASP A 273 17.28 -12.12 30.10
N HIS A 274 17.76 -11.46 29.05
CA HIS A 274 19.06 -11.71 28.43
C HIS A 274 20.25 -11.47 29.39
N LYS A 275 20.05 -10.81 30.53
CA LYS A 275 21.11 -10.59 31.54
C LYS A 275 21.29 -11.75 32.50
N THR A 276 20.22 -12.45 32.81
CA THR A 276 20.22 -13.52 33.81
C THR A 276 20.25 -14.91 33.18
N THR A 277 19.91 -15.01 31.89
CA THR A 277 19.94 -16.28 31.16
C THR A 277 21.37 -16.77 30.97
N ASP A 278 21.65 -17.98 31.45
CA ASP A 278 22.89 -18.69 31.13
C ASP A 278 22.76 -19.42 29.79
N PHE A 279 23.24 -18.77 28.72
CA PHE A 279 23.22 -19.33 27.37
C PHE A 279 24.11 -20.58 27.24
N ALA A 280 25.16 -20.74 28.06
CA ALA A 280 26.04 -21.90 28.01
C ALA A 280 25.32 -23.17 28.50
N ALA A 281 24.35 -23.02 29.39
CA ALA A 281 23.48 -24.10 29.86
C ALA A 281 22.38 -24.51 28.86
N MET A 282 22.30 -23.89 27.67
CA MET A 282 21.26 -24.15 26.65
C MET A 282 21.82 -24.90 25.43
N PRO A 283 22.08 -26.23 25.52
CA PRO A 283 22.74 -26.97 24.45
C PRO A 283 21.89 -27.08 23.17
N LYS A 284 20.59 -26.82 23.21
CA LYS A 284 19.69 -26.84 22.05
C LYS A 284 19.48 -25.46 21.40
N LEU A 285 20.11 -24.41 21.92
CA LEU A 285 19.97 -23.04 21.39
C LEU A 285 20.60 -22.92 20.00
N CYS A 286 19.84 -22.35 19.05
CA CYS A 286 20.27 -22.10 17.67
C CYS A 286 20.48 -20.60 17.37
N GLY A 287 19.86 -19.71 18.12
CA GLY A 287 19.97 -18.26 17.94
C GLY A 287 19.23 -17.49 19.01
N ALA A 288 19.43 -16.17 19.01
CA ALA A 288 18.81 -15.25 19.95
C ALA A 288 18.37 -13.96 19.24
N LEU A 289 17.26 -13.37 19.69
CA LEU A 289 16.81 -12.04 19.30
C LEU A 289 16.88 -11.07 20.49
N LEU A 290 17.53 -9.93 20.25
CA LEU A 290 17.66 -8.81 21.17
C LEU A 290 17.11 -7.55 20.47
N GLN A 291 16.52 -6.63 21.24
CA GLN A 291 16.02 -5.35 20.74
C GLN A 291 17.01 -4.24 21.10
N TYR A 292 17.28 -3.32 20.15
CA TYR A 292 18.17 -2.20 20.39
C TYR A 292 17.69 -0.92 19.68
N PRO A 293 17.36 0.17 20.41
CA PRO A 293 17.10 0.24 21.85
C PRO A 293 15.96 -0.69 22.26
N ASP A 294 15.91 -1.10 23.52
CA ASP A 294 14.87 -2.02 23.97
C ASP A 294 13.46 -1.39 23.97
N THR A 295 12.41 -2.19 24.18
CA THR A 295 11.01 -1.70 24.15
C THR A 295 10.70 -0.60 25.17
N THR A 296 11.58 -0.38 26.16
CA THR A 296 11.48 0.67 27.17
C THR A 296 12.39 1.87 26.87
N GLY A 297 13.10 1.85 25.72
CA GLY A 297 14.01 2.89 25.26
C GLY A 297 15.42 2.78 25.83
N ARG A 298 15.79 1.67 26.49
CA ARG A 298 17.13 1.54 27.09
C ARG A 298 18.17 1.07 26.07
N LEU A 299 19.31 1.75 26.06
CA LEU A 299 20.51 1.33 25.34
C LEU A 299 21.32 0.40 26.23
N GLN A 300 21.74 -0.73 25.68
CA GLN A 300 22.50 -1.74 26.40
C GLN A 300 23.66 -2.22 25.53
N ASP A 301 24.81 -2.50 26.14
CA ASP A 301 25.92 -3.13 25.44
C ASP A 301 25.71 -4.65 25.39
N TYR A 302 25.52 -5.16 24.18
CA TYR A 302 25.33 -6.59 23.92
C TYR A 302 26.62 -7.33 23.56
N SER A 303 27.79 -6.68 23.60
CA SER A 303 29.07 -7.27 23.23
C SER A 303 29.42 -8.53 24.02
N ALA A 304 29.00 -8.63 25.29
CA ALA A 304 29.22 -9.81 26.12
C ALA A 304 28.24 -10.94 25.80
N VAL A 305 26.98 -10.61 25.47
CA VAL A 305 25.94 -11.59 25.10
C VAL A 305 26.19 -12.18 23.71
N ALA A 306 26.80 -11.38 22.83
CA ALA A 306 27.08 -11.76 21.45
C ALA A 306 28.35 -12.62 21.26
N LYS A 307 29.24 -12.67 22.26
CA LYS A 307 30.47 -13.48 22.25
C LYS A 307 30.20 -14.91 22.70
#